data_AF-A0A1X1IRV9-F1
#
_entry.id   AF-A0A1X1IRV9-F1
#
_cell.length_a   1.000
_cell.length_b   1.000
_cell.length_c   1.000
_cell.angle_alpha   90.00
_cell.angle_beta   90.00
_cell.angle_gamma   90.00
#
_symmetry.space_group_name_H-M   'P 1'
#
loop_
_entity.id
_entity.type
_entity.pdbx_description
1 polymer ?
#
loop_
_entity_poly.entity_id
_entity_poly.type
_entity_poly.pdbx_seq_one_letter_code
_entity_poly.pdbx_strand_id
1 'polypeptide(L)'
;MYIYEINNVHNPVIVGLKNGLEFLGSEFSKTITDFQNFVGETSATAVLAEETLDDAVKKLNEADEKHKVMDTNFKSIYDGISTLYRLSAPLSSTFYTNTQAARKYVQDTKNKVNAFDKMTTTSSTEQLFSALSSQMAAAGRVKSLSYSDPVLTNFVAHDDLGKAIHELDQQYARAKAEAIEAAKRKAEQEAAEREASYRRHHPIQYWLKDRSNEIGSW
;
A
#
# COMPACT_ATOMS: atom_id res chain seq x y z
N MET A 1 -26.12 39.63 -1.04
CA MET A 1 -26.46 38.47 -0.18
C MET A 1 -26.46 37.14 -0.95
N TYR A 2 -27.25 37.00 -2.03
CA TYR A 2 -27.31 35.77 -2.84
C TYR A 2 -25.93 35.31 -3.38
N ILE A 3 -25.09 36.26 -3.82
CA ILE A 3 -23.72 35.98 -4.29
C ILE A 3 -22.83 35.44 -3.15
N TYR A 4 -23.00 35.93 -1.92
CA TYR A 4 -22.22 35.46 -0.77
C TYR A 4 -22.63 34.06 -0.36
N GLU A 5 -23.94 33.75 -0.36
CA GLU A 5 -24.43 32.41 -0.07
C GLU A 5 -23.88 31.38 -1.07
N ILE A 6 -23.89 31.70 -2.37
CA ILE A 6 -23.33 30.84 -3.41
C ILE A 6 -21.82 30.65 -3.22
N ASN A 7 -21.07 31.74 -3.05
CA ASN A 7 -19.61 31.69 -3.05
C ASN A 7 -19.01 31.15 -1.74
N ASN A 8 -19.69 31.34 -0.61
CA ASN A 8 -19.15 31.01 0.71
C ASN A 8 -19.80 29.78 1.35
N VAL A 9 -20.95 29.33 0.84
CA VAL A 9 -21.67 28.16 1.38
C VAL A 9 -21.81 27.07 0.32
N HIS A 10 -22.48 27.34 -0.79
CA HIS A 10 -22.79 26.30 -1.79
C HIS A 10 -21.55 25.80 -2.55
N ASN A 11 -20.77 26.71 -3.15
CA ASN A 11 -19.59 26.37 -3.93
C ASN A 11 -18.53 25.65 -3.08
N PRO A 12 -18.16 26.13 -1.88
CA PRO A 12 -17.23 25.42 -1.01
C PRO A 12 -17.72 24.02 -0.68
N VAL A 13 -19.00 23.84 -0.33
CA VAL A 13 -19.52 22.51 0.00
C VAL A 13 -19.42 21.55 -1.19
N ILE A 14 -19.77 21.99 -2.40
CA ILE A 14 -19.68 21.16 -3.61
C ILE A 14 -18.22 20.79 -3.93
N VAL A 15 -17.31 21.77 -3.90
CA VAL A 15 -15.87 21.55 -4.14
C VAL A 15 -15.28 20.64 -3.06
N GLY A 16 -15.66 20.85 -1.79
CA GLY A 16 -15.22 20.03 -0.67
C GLY A 16 -15.68 18.59 -0.78
N LEU A 17 -16.93 18.35 -1.20
CA LEU A 17 -17.45 16.99 -1.42
C LEU A 17 -16.71 16.30 -2.57
N LYS A 18 -16.51 16.99 -3.70
CA LYS A 18 -15.73 16.48 -4.83
C LYS A 18 -14.32 16.09 -4.37
N ASN A 19 -13.63 16.99 -3.68
CA ASN A 19 -12.27 16.78 -3.24
C ASN A 19 -12.19 15.68 -2.17
N GLY A 20 -13.15 15.62 -1.26
CA GLY A 20 -13.27 14.54 -0.27
C GLY A 20 -13.40 13.17 -0.93
N LEU A 21 -14.18 13.03 -2.00
CA LEU A 21 -14.30 11.77 -2.73
C LEU A 21 -13.00 11.38 -3.45
N GLU A 22 -12.32 12.34 -4.08
CA GLU A 22 -11.03 12.11 -4.72
C GLU A 22 -9.94 11.73 -3.69
N PHE A 23 -9.93 12.40 -2.53
CA PHE A 23 -9.04 12.08 -1.42
C PHE A 23 -9.31 10.70 -0.83
N LEU A 24 -10.58 10.31 -0.68
CA LEU A 24 -10.96 8.99 -0.18
C LEU A 24 -10.33 7.87 -1.03
N GLY A 25 -10.45 8.00 -2.36
CA GLY A 25 -9.85 7.04 -3.30
C GLY A 25 -8.32 6.98 -3.18
N SER A 26 -7.68 8.13 -2.98
CA SER A 26 -6.22 8.22 -2.79
C SER A 26 -5.77 7.63 -1.44
N GLU A 27 -6.45 7.96 -0.34
CA GLU A 27 -6.17 7.41 0.98
C GLU A 27 -6.36 5.89 0.98
N PHE A 28 -7.43 5.38 0.37
CA PHE A 28 -7.67 3.94 0.24
C PHE A 28 -6.57 3.23 -0.55
N SER A 29 -6.16 3.79 -1.70
CA SER A 29 -5.06 3.24 -2.52
C SER A 29 -3.74 3.24 -1.75
N LYS A 30 -3.49 4.29 -0.95
CA LYS A 30 -2.33 4.38 -0.08
C LYS A 30 -2.40 3.34 1.04
N THR A 31 -3.54 3.15 1.70
CA THR A 31 -3.73 2.11 2.73
C THR A 31 -3.44 0.72 2.18
N ILE A 32 -3.89 0.39 0.96
CA ILE A 32 -3.55 -0.87 0.30
C ILE A 32 -2.03 -1.01 0.11
N THR A 33 -1.38 0.04 -0.39
CA THR A 33 0.07 0.04 -0.64
C THR A 33 0.87 -0.08 0.66
N ASP A 34 0.47 0.66 1.69
CA ASP A 34 1.09 0.64 3.01
C ASP A 34 0.92 -0.74 3.65
N PHE A 35 -0.26 -1.36 3.53
CA PHE A 35 -0.50 -2.74 3.97
C PHE A 35 0.45 -3.72 3.29
N GLN A 36 0.48 -3.72 1.94
CA GLN A 36 1.33 -4.61 1.14
C GLN A 36 2.80 -4.51 1.53
N ASN A 37 3.33 -3.28 1.60
CA ASN A 37 4.71 -3.02 1.99
C ASN A 37 5.00 -3.48 3.43
N PHE A 38 4.06 -3.28 4.35
CA PHE A 38 4.24 -3.62 5.76
C PHE A 38 4.26 -5.13 6.00
N VAL A 39 3.30 -5.86 5.40
CA VAL A 39 3.21 -7.32 5.55
C VAL A 39 4.22 -8.05 4.65
N GLY A 40 4.78 -7.37 3.64
CA GLY A 40 5.71 -7.95 2.67
C GLY A 40 5.01 -8.74 1.56
N GLU A 41 3.75 -8.42 1.29
CA GLU A 41 2.96 -9.02 0.23
C GLU A 41 3.14 -8.22 -1.07
N THR A 42 3.42 -8.92 -2.16
CA THR A 42 3.70 -8.29 -3.46
C THR A 42 2.60 -8.54 -4.48
N SER A 43 1.69 -9.48 -4.20
CA SER A 43 0.54 -9.74 -5.03
C SER A 43 -0.53 -8.67 -4.84
N ALA A 44 -1.06 -8.18 -5.96
CA ALA A 44 -2.18 -7.25 -5.99
C ALA A 44 -3.51 -7.90 -5.56
N THR A 45 -3.57 -9.23 -5.48
CA THR A 45 -4.80 -9.99 -5.22
C THR A 45 -4.67 -10.96 -4.05
N ALA A 46 -3.54 -11.00 -3.36
CA ALA A 46 -3.36 -11.88 -2.22
C ALA A 46 -4.28 -11.47 -1.08
N VAL A 47 -4.95 -12.47 -0.50
CA VAL A 47 -5.74 -12.33 0.72
C VAL A 47 -4.99 -13.04 1.84
N LEU A 48 -4.52 -12.28 2.83
CA LEU A 48 -3.89 -12.83 4.02
C LEU A 48 -4.96 -13.17 5.05
N ALA A 49 -5.50 -14.38 4.97
CA ALA A 49 -6.47 -14.89 5.92
C ALA A 49 -5.77 -15.49 7.15
N GLU A 50 -6.03 -14.93 8.34
CA GLU A 50 -5.41 -15.40 9.60
C GLU A 50 -5.68 -16.88 9.87
N GLU A 51 -6.89 -17.37 9.56
CA GLU A 51 -7.26 -18.79 9.64
C GLU A 51 -6.37 -19.68 8.75
N THR A 52 -6.00 -19.21 7.56
CA THR A 52 -5.14 -19.95 6.64
C THR A 52 -3.70 -19.99 7.13
N LEU A 53 -3.23 -18.91 7.76
CA LEU A 53 -1.92 -18.86 8.40
C LEU A 53 -1.86 -19.81 9.61
N ASP A 54 -2.92 -19.89 10.40
CA ASP A 54 -3.02 -20.82 11.53
C ASP A 54 -3.01 -22.28 11.08
N ASP A 55 -3.77 -22.61 10.03
CA ASP A 55 -3.75 -23.93 9.42
C ASP A 55 -2.37 -24.29 8.86
N ALA A 56 -1.64 -23.33 8.29
CA ALA A 56 -0.28 -23.54 7.81
C ALA A 56 0.69 -23.88 8.97
N VAL A 57 0.61 -23.15 10.08
CA VAL A 57 1.41 -23.46 11.29
C VAL A 57 1.09 -24.86 11.82
N LYS A 58 -0.20 -25.21 11.90
CA LYS A 58 -0.64 -26.53 12.34
C LYS A 58 -0.07 -27.65 11.46
N LYS A 59 -0.17 -27.52 10.13
CA LYS A 59 0.39 -28.49 9.18
C LYS A 59 1.92 -28.62 9.29
N LEU A 60 2.62 -27.51 9.52
CA LEU A 60 4.07 -27.54 9.77
C LEU A 60 4.41 -28.27 11.07
N ASN A 61 3.62 -28.11 12.14
CA ASN A 61 3.80 -28.86 13.39
C ASN A 61 3.55 -30.37 13.19
N GLU A 62 2.49 -30.74 12.47
CA GLU A 62 2.20 -32.14 12.16
C GLU A 62 3.29 -32.80 11.30
N ALA A 63 3.85 -32.06 10.34
CA ALA A 63 4.97 -32.52 9.52
C ALA A 63 6.24 -32.74 10.37
N ASP A 64 6.51 -31.84 11.31
CA ASP A 64 7.63 -31.92 12.24
C ASP A 64 7.57 -33.18 13.10
N GLU A 65 6.41 -33.45 13.70
CA GLU A 65 6.19 -34.65 14.52
C GLU A 65 6.28 -35.95 13.69
N LYS A 66 5.70 -35.96 12.48
CA LYS A 66 5.82 -37.12 11.58
C LYS A 66 7.27 -37.37 11.16
N HIS A 67 8.02 -36.31 10.84
CA HIS A 67 9.42 -36.43 10.45
C HIS A 67 10.27 -36.91 11.61
N LYS A 68 10.04 -36.43 12.84
CA LYS A 68 10.74 -36.89 14.04
C LYS A 68 10.56 -38.38 14.32
N VAL A 69 9.34 -38.90 14.16
CA VAL A 69 9.07 -40.34 14.25
C VAL A 69 9.85 -41.10 13.18
N MET A 70 9.83 -40.60 11.93
CA MET A 70 10.53 -41.22 10.81
C MET A 70 12.05 -41.21 10.99
N ASP A 71 12.62 -40.09 11.45
CA ASP A 71 14.04 -39.88 11.74
C ASP A 71 14.53 -40.86 12.83
N THR A 72 13.72 -41.05 13.87
CA THR A 72 13.97 -42.04 14.94
C THR A 72 13.98 -43.47 14.39
N ASN A 73 12.98 -43.83 13.57
CA ASN A 73 12.89 -45.15 12.96
C ASN A 73 14.06 -45.43 12.01
N PHE A 74 14.41 -44.46 11.16
CA PHE A 74 15.58 -44.58 10.27
C PHE A 74 16.86 -44.77 11.06
N LYS A 75 17.08 -43.97 12.10
CA LYS A 75 18.26 -44.11 12.95
C LYS A 75 18.35 -45.50 13.58
N SER A 76 17.24 -46.03 14.08
CA SER A 76 17.19 -47.40 14.63
C SER A 76 17.55 -48.48 13.61
N ILE A 77 17.07 -48.36 12.36
CA ILE A 77 17.41 -49.30 11.27
C ILE A 77 18.91 -49.25 10.96
N TYR A 78 19.47 -48.04 10.81
CA TYR A 78 20.88 -47.84 10.51
C TYR A 78 21.80 -48.35 11.63
N ASP A 79 21.46 -48.05 12.89
CA ASP A 79 22.20 -48.54 14.05
C ASP A 79 22.18 -50.08 14.10
N GLY A 80 21.06 -50.71 13.74
CA GLY A 80 20.92 -52.18 13.68
C GLY A 80 21.79 -52.87 12.62
N ILE A 81 22.04 -52.24 11.47
CA ILE A 81 22.89 -52.79 10.40
C ILE A 81 24.35 -52.31 10.44
N SER A 82 24.65 -51.31 11.27
CA SER A 82 25.98 -50.68 11.37
C SER A 82 27.12 -51.65 11.73
N THR A 83 26.77 -52.77 12.37
CA THR A 83 27.68 -53.86 12.73
C THR A 83 28.14 -54.69 11.53
N LEU A 84 27.33 -54.76 10.46
CA LEU A 84 27.62 -55.51 9.24
C LEU A 84 28.30 -54.64 8.18
N TYR A 85 27.90 -53.37 8.09
CA TYR A 85 28.45 -52.39 7.16
C TYR A 85 28.58 -51.05 7.88
N ARG A 86 29.71 -50.34 7.73
CA ARG A 86 29.86 -48.97 8.26
C ARG A 86 28.89 -48.04 7.53
N LEU A 87 27.72 -47.83 8.14
CA LEU A 87 26.65 -46.99 7.64
C LEU A 87 26.21 -46.01 8.74
N SER A 88 25.83 -44.80 8.37
CA SER A 88 25.28 -43.78 9.27
C SER A 88 23.98 -43.23 8.71
N ALA A 89 22.99 -42.99 9.57
CA ALA A 89 21.72 -42.42 9.17
C ALA A 89 21.91 -41.05 8.48
N PRO A 90 21.11 -40.73 7.45
CA PRO A 90 21.12 -39.41 6.83
C PRO A 90 20.81 -38.31 7.85
N LEU A 91 21.38 -37.12 7.67
CA LEU A 91 21.09 -35.97 8.53
C LEU A 91 19.74 -35.36 8.17
N SER A 92 18.87 -35.22 9.18
CA SER A 92 17.57 -34.54 9.05
C SER A 92 17.63 -33.04 9.33
N SER A 93 18.81 -32.47 9.62
CA SER A 93 18.99 -31.07 10.01
C SER A 93 18.41 -30.07 9.00
N THR A 94 18.51 -30.36 7.70
CA THR A 94 17.94 -29.52 6.63
C THR A 94 16.42 -29.45 6.72
N PHE A 95 15.74 -30.56 7.03
CA PHE A 95 14.29 -30.58 7.20
C PHE A 95 13.89 -29.68 8.36
N TYR A 96 14.47 -29.88 9.55
CA TYR A 96 14.15 -29.10 10.75
C TYR A 96 14.46 -27.61 10.58
N THR A 97 15.58 -27.28 9.93
CA THR A 97 15.95 -25.89 9.65
C THR A 97 14.91 -25.22 8.74
N ASN A 98 14.49 -25.91 7.68
CA ASN A 98 13.53 -25.38 6.72
C ASN A 98 12.12 -25.25 7.33
N THR A 99 11.66 -26.23 8.10
CA THR A 99 10.34 -26.17 8.77
C THR A 99 10.31 -25.08 9.84
N GLN A 100 11.39 -24.89 10.60
CA GLN A 100 11.52 -23.80 11.56
C GLN A 100 11.52 -22.43 10.87
N ALA A 101 12.26 -22.27 9.77
CA ALA A 101 12.28 -21.04 8.99
C ALA A 101 10.89 -20.71 8.41
N ALA A 102 10.20 -21.71 7.85
CA ALA A 102 8.84 -21.55 7.34
C ALA A 102 7.85 -21.14 8.45
N ARG A 103 7.91 -21.79 9.62
CA ARG A 103 7.06 -21.45 10.77
C ARG A 103 7.30 -20.02 11.24
N LYS A 104 8.56 -19.62 11.34
CA LYS A 104 8.95 -18.24 11.67
C LYS A 104 8.39 -17.25 10.67
N TYR A 105 8.50 -17.53 9.37
CA TYR A 105 7.97 -16.66 8.32
C TYR A 105 6.45 -16.48 8.45
N VAL A 106 5.68 -17.56 8.63
CA VAL A 106 4.22 -17.50 8.81
C VAL A 106 3.84 -16.71 10.06
N GLN A 107 4.55 -16.93 11.18
CA GLN A 107 4.29 -16.21 12.42
C GLN A 107 4.63 -14.71 12.30
N ASP A 108 5.74 -14.38 11.64
CA ASP A 108 6.15 -13.00 11.42
C ASP A 108 5.12 -12.27 10.53
N THR A 109 4.59 -12.93 9.50
CA THR A 109 3.48 -12.39 8.68
C THR A 109 2.21 -12.17 9.52
N LYS A 110 1.82 -13.15 10.34
CA LYS A 110 0.67 -13.02 11.25
C LYS A 110 0.82 -11.84 12.21
N ASN A 111 2.01 -11.66 12.78
CA ASN A 111 2.31 -10.54 13.68
C ASN A 111 2.22 -9.19 12.96
N LYS A 112 2.68 -9.12 11.70
CA LYS A 112 2.60 -7.89 10.88
C LYS A 112 1.15 -7.56 10.52
N VAL A 113 0.33 -8.53 10.11
CA VAL A 113 -1.11 -8.29 9.85
C VAL A 113 -1.78 -7.73 11.10
N ASN A 114 -1.58 -8.38 12.24
CA ASN A 114 -2.12 -7.93 13.53
C ASN A 114 -1.60 -6.54 13.98
N ALA A 115 -0.35 -6.20 13.65
CA ALA A 115 0.21 -4.90 13.96
C ALA A 115 -0.35 -3.80 13.06
N PHE A 116 -0.62 -4.11 11.79
CA PHE A 116 -1.27 -3.19 10.86
C PHE A 116 -2.71 -2.88 11.30
N ASP A 117 -3.48 -3.88 11.72
CA ASP A 117 -4.86 -3.69 12.22
C ASP A 117 -4.92 -2.75 13.45
N LYS A 118 -3.84 -2.66 14.21
CA LYS A 118 -3.73 -1.77 15.38
C LYS A 118 -3.22 -0.38 15.03
N MET A 119 -2.77 -0.14 13.80
CA MET A 119 -2.34 1.19 13.38
C MET A 119 -3.57 2.09 13.20
N THR A 120 -3.72 3.05 14.11
CA THR A 120 -4.68 4.13 13.93
C THR A 120 -4.07 5.18 13.01
N THR A 121 -4.70 5.40 11.85
CA THR A 121 -4.35 6.51 10.96
C THR A 121 -5.49 7.51 10.98
N THR A 122 -5.17 8.77 11.25
CA THR A 122 -6.16 9.85 11.14
C THR A 122 -6.46 10.09 9.66
N SER A 123 -7.70 9.86 9.22
CA SER A 123 -8.10 10.17 7.85
C SER A 123 -8.35 11.68 7.72
N SER A 124 -7.62 12.31 6.80
CA SER A 124 -7.86 13.72 6.47
C SER A 124 -9.20 13.89 5.75
N THR A 125 -9.62 12.85 5.02
CA THR A 125 -10.91 12.80 4.34
C THR A 125 -12.08 12.77 5.33
N GLU A 126 -11.99 11.97 6.40
CA GLU A 126 -13.01 11.93 7.46
C GLU A 126 -13.16 13.28 8.16
N GLN A 127 -12.05 13.97 8.42
CA GLN A 127 -12.07 15.31 9.01
C GLN A 127 -12.77 16.32 8.08
N LEU A 128 -12.48 16.26 6.78
CA LEU A 128 -13.14 17.10 5.78
C LEU A 128 -14.65 16.84 5.72
N PHE A 129 -15.07 15.57 5.67
CA PHE A 129 -16.50 15.23 5.67
C PHE A 129 -17.22 15.65 6.96
N SER A 130 -16.52 15.58 8.09
CA SER A 130 -17.05 16.06 9.39
C SER A 130 -17.24 17.57 9.40
N ALA A 131 -16.29 18.33 8.84
CA ALA A 131 -16.39 19.78 8.70
C ALA A 131 -17.54 20.18 7.75
N LEU A 132 -17.65 19.52 6.59
CA LEU A 132 -18.73 19.73 5.63
C LEU A 132 -20.11 19.42 6.22
N SER A 133 -20.24 18.32 6.96
CA SER A 133 -21.49 17.95 7.64
C SER A 133 -21.88 18.99 8.70
N SER A 134 -20.91 19.50 9.46
CA SER A 134 -21.14 20.55 10.45
C SER A 134 -21.63 21.85 9.79
N GLN A 135 -21.06 22.22 8.65
CA GLN A 135 -21.51 23.39 7.89
C GLN A 135 -22.93 23.20 7.34
N MET A 136 -23.24 22.03 6.79
CA MET A 136 -24.59 21.73 6.28
C MET A 136 -25.64 21.81 7.40
N ALA A 137 -25.31 21.31 8.60
CA ALA A 137 -26.19 21.42 9.76
C ALA A 137 -26.40 22.89 10.17
N ALA A 138 -25.36 23.72 10.14
CA ALA A 138 -25.46 25.15 10.42
C ALA A 138 -26.31 25.89 9.36
N ALA A 139 -26.08 25.61 8.07
CA ALA A 139 -26.86 26.14 6.96
C ALA A 139 -28.35 25.78 7.07
N GLY A 140 -28.65 24.54 7.48
CA GLY A 140 -30.02 24.07 7.71
C GLY A 140 -30.77 24.87 8.79
N ARG A 141 -30.07 25.38 9.81
CA ARG A 141 -30.68 26.19 10.90
C ARG A 141 -31.03 27.61 10.45
N VAL A 142 -30.33 28.15 9.46
CA VAL A 142 -30.52 29.54 9.00
C VAL A 142 -31.35 29.63 7.71
N LYS A 143 -31.62 28.51 7.03
CA LYS A 143 -32.34 28.45 5.75
C LYS A 143 -33.74 29.09 5.77
N SER A 144 -34.44 29.07 6.90
CA SER A 144 -35.79 29.63 7.03
C SER A 144 -35.81 31.12 7.40
N LEU A 145 -34.65 31.74 7.62
CA LEU A 145 -34.54 33.15 7.98
C LEU A 145 -34.72 34.03 6.75
N SER A 146 -35.21 35.26 6.98
CA SER A 146 -35.33 36.27 5.93
C SER A 146 -33.95 36.70 5.43
N TYR A 147 -33.86 37.12 4.17
CA TYR A 147 -32.65 37.78 3.63
C TYR A 147 -32.32 39.11 4.34
N SER A 148 -33.21 39.67 5.13
CA SER A 148 -32.91 40.83 6.00
C SER A 148 -32.40 40.44 7.38
N ASP A 149 -32.36 39.14 7.71
CA ASP A 149 -32.00 38.66 9.05
C ASP A 149 -30.48 38.79 9.30
N PRO A 150 -30.06 39.44 10.39
CA PRO A 150 -28.64 39.61 10.72
C PRO A 150 -27.90 38.28 10.93
N VAL A 151 -28.59 37.21 11.36
CA VAL A 151 -27.99 35.89 11.56
C VAL A 151 -27.65 35.24 10.22
N LEU A 152 -28.57 35.28 9.25
CA LEU A 152 -28.32 34.72 7.91
C LEU A 152 -27.26 35.53 7.16
N THR A 153 -27.33 36.86 7.22
CA THR A 153 -26.34 37.75 6.58
C THR A 153 -24.94 37.54 7.16
N ASN A 154 -24.81 37.39 8.48
CA ASN A 154 -23.52 37.09 9.10
C ASN A 154 -23.03 35.67 8.72
N PHE A 155 -23.91 34.67 8.71
CA PHE A 155 -23.55 33.30 8.34
C PHE A 155 -22.97 33.22 6.92
N VAL A 156 -23.66 33.78 5.91
CA VAL A 156 -23.20 33.72 4.52
C VAL A 156 -21.96 34.60 4.25
N ALA A 157 -21.66 35.54 5.15
CA ALA A 157 -20.47 36.39 5.04
C ALA A 157 -19.18 35.68 5.49
N HIS A 158 -19.26 34.60 6.28
CA HIS A 158 -18.09 33.82 6.68
C HIS A 158 -17.56 33.01 5.50
N ASP A 159 -16.28 33.19 5.17
CA ASP A 159 -15.61 32.52 4.04
C ASP A 159 -14.58 31.47 4.47
N ASP A 160 -14.46 31.19 5.77
CA ASP A 160 -13.45 30.28 6.35
C ASP A 160 -13.47 28.89 5.71
N LEU A 161 -14.68 28.32 5.50
CA LEU A 161 -14.82 27.03 4.83
C LEU A 161 -14.36 27.10 3.37
N GLY A 162 -14.72 28.17 2.67
CA GLY A 162 -14.29 28.41 1.29
C GLY A 162 -12.78 28.49 1.16
N LYS A 163 -12.13 29.23 2.06
CA LYS A 163 -10.67 29.34 2.13
C LYS A 163 -10.02 27.99 2.43
N ALA A 164 -10.49 27.28 3.46
CA ALA A 164 -9.92 25.99 3.85
C ALA A 164 -10.03 24.94 2.71
N ILE A 165 -11.19 24.88 2.04
CA ILE A 165 -11.41 23.95 0.91
C ILE A 165 -10.56 24.34 -0.29
N HIS A 166 -10.41 25.64 -0.57
CA HIS A 166 -9.56 26.11 -1.65
C HIS A 166 -8.07 25.85 -1.38
N GLU A 167 -7.61 26.01 -0.14
CA GLU A 167 -6.24 25.65 0.26
C GLU A 167 -6.00 24.15 0.11
N LEU A 168 -6.94 23.32 0.54
CA LEU A 168 -6.88 21.87 0.35
C LEU A 168 -6.85 21.48 -1.14
N ASP A 169 -7.69 22.11 -1.97
CA ASP A 169 -7.71 21.91 -3.42
C ASP A 169 -6.36 22.25 -4.06
N GLN A 170 -5.76 23.37 -3.68
CA GLN A 170 -4.43 23.77 -4.17
C GLN A 170 -3.33 22.81 -3.73
N GLN A 171 -3.31 22.41 -2.46
CA GLN A 171 -2.34 21.43 -1.97
C GLN A 171 -2.46 20.11 -2.73
N TYR A 172 -3.68 19.66 -2.99
CA TYR A 172 -3.92 18.45 -3.78
C TYR A 172 -3.45 18.59 -5.22
N ALA A 173 -3.79 19.69 -5.89
CA ALA A 173 -3.36 19.92 -7.26
C ALA A 173 -1.83 19.91 -7.38
N ARG A 174 -1.12 20.50 -6.40
CA ARG A 174 0.34 20.43 -6.30
C ARG A 174 0.84 19.01 -6.08
N ALA A 175 0.30 18.30 -5.09
CA ALA A 175 0.70 16.92 -4.78
C ALA A 175 0.48 15.96 -5.97
N LYS A 176 -0.62 16.11 -6.70
CA LYS A 176 -0.93 15.33 -7.91
C LYS A 176 0.04 15.63 -9.04
N ALA A 177 0.37 16.91 -9.26
CA ALA A 177 1.37 17.30 -10.25
C ALA A 177 2.76 16.72 -9.91
N GLU A 178 3.17 16.81 -8.65
CA GLU A 178 4.43 16.25 -8.16
C GLU A 178 4.48 14.72 -8.31
N ALA A 179 3.39 14.01 -8.00
CA ALA A 179 3.31 12.57 -8.19
C ALA A 179 3.43 12.16 -9.66
N ILE A 180 2.81 12.91 -10.58
CA ILE A 180 2.92 12.68 -12.03
C ILE A 180 4.37 12.92 -12.49
N GLU A 181 5.01 14.00 -12.05
CA GLU A 181 6.41 14.25 -12.39
C GLU A 181 7.36 13.20 -11.81
N ALA A 182 7.13 12.76 -10.58
CA ALA A 182 7.93 11.71 -9.95
C ALA A 182 7.79 10.37 -10.69
N ALA A 183 6.57 10.01 -11.10
CA ALA A 183 6.33 8.82 -11.91
C ALA A 183 7.04 8.90 -13.27
N LYS A 184 7.00 10.08 -13.92
CA LYS A 184 7.72 10.32 -15.18
C LYS A 184 9.24 10.17 -15.00
N ARG A 185 9.82 10.79 -13.97
CA ARG A 185 11.25 10.68 -13.65
C ARG A 185 11.67 9.24 -13.37
N LYS A 186 10.85 8.48 -12.63
CA LYS A 186 11.12 7.07 -12.35
C LYS A 186 11.10 6.23 -13.64
N ALA A 187 10.12 6.44 -14.52
CA ALA A 187 10.03 5.75 -15.79
C ALA A 187 11.24 6.05 -16.71
N GLU A 188 11.70 7.31 -16.73
CA GLU A 188 12.91 7.73 -17.46
C GLU A 188 14.18 7.08 -16.89
N GLN A 189 14.32 7.03 -15.56
CA GLN A 189 15.44 6.35 -14.89
C GLN A 189 15.45 4.85 -15.21
N GLU A 190 14.32 4.17 -15.10
CA GLU A 190 14.22 2.74 -15.43
C GLU A 190 14.51 2.48 -16.92
N ALA A 191 14.07 3.36 -17.83
CA ALA A 191 14.39 3.27 -19.25
C ALA A 191 15.90 3.45 -19.49
N ALA A 192 16.52 4.44 -18.84
CA ALA A 192 17.95 4.68 -18.92
C ALA A 192 18.77 3.50 -18.36
N GLU A 193 18.34 2.90 -17.25
CA GLU A 193 18.96 1.71 -16.66
C GLU A 193 18.80 0.46 -17.54
N ARG A 194 17.64 0.26 -18.16
CA ARG A 194 17.42 -0.79 -19.17
C ARG A 194 18.32 -0.59 -20.39
N GLU A 195 18.47 0.63 -20.87
CA GLU A 195 19.37 0.92 -21.99
C GLU A 195 20.85 0.73 -21.60
N ALA A 196 21.24 1.19 -20.40
CA ALA A 196 22.61 1.02 -19.89
C ALA A 196 22.93 -0.46 -19.63
N SER A 197 21.99 -1.24 -19.10
CA SER A 197 22.16 -2.69 -18.94
C SER A 197 22.19 -3.40 -20.29
N TYR A 198 21.36 -3.04 -21.26
CA TYR A 198 21.40 -3.58 -22.61
C TYR A 198 22.76 -3.31 -23.28
N ARG A 199 23.29 -2.07 -23.17
CA ARG A 199 24.63 -1.70 -23.65
C ARG A 199 25.73 -2.55 -23.03
N ARG A 200 25.66 -2.83 -21.72
CA ARG A 200 26.63 -3.66 -21.01
C ARG A 200 26.61 -5.13 -21.47
N HIS A 201 25.43 -5.68 -21.77
CA HIS A 201 25.28 -7.10 -22.11
C HIS A 201 25.30 -7.40 -23.63
N HIS A 202 25.19 -6.39 -24.50
CA HIS A 202 25.21 -6.55 -25.97
C HIS A 202 26.22 -5.61 -26.69
N PRO A 203 27.51 -5.65 -26.33
CA PRO A 203 28.51 -4.67 -26.80
C PRO A 203 28.73 -4.68 -28.32
N ILE A 204 28.71 -5.85 -28.98
CA ILE A 204 28.94 -5.98 -30.43
C ILE A 204 27.76 -5.43 -31.26
N GLN A 205 26.53 -5.68 -30.81
CA GLN A 205 25.31 -5.17 -31.46
C GLN A 205 25.21 -3.65 -31.35
N TYR A 206 25.63 -3.10 -30.21
CA TYR A 206 25.69 -1.66 -30.02
C TYR A 206 26.78 -1.01 -30.90
N TRP A 207 27.99 -1.58 -30.94
CA TRP A 207 29.08 -1.10 -31.80
C TRP A 207 28.70 -1.04 -33.29
N LEU A 208 27.97 -2.04 -33.81
CA LEU A 208 27.47 -2.04 -35.18
C LEU A 208 26.42 -0.95 -35.44
N LYS A 209 25.53 -0.72 -34.48
CA LYS A 209 24.48 0.31 -34.58
C LYS A 209 25.05 1.72 -34.53
N ASP A 210 26.05 1.95 -33.68
CA ASP A 210 26.75 3.24 -33.54
C ASP A 210 27.46 3.62 -34.86
N ARG A 211 28.20 2.67 -35.45
CA ARG A 211 28.85 2.82 -36.76
C ARG A 211 27.86 3.03 -37.90
N SER A 212 26.71 2.37 -37.87
CA SER A 212 25.65 2.55 -38.88
C SER A 212 25.00 3.94 -38.80
N ASN A 213 24.85 4.50 -37.60
CA ASN A 213 24.28 5.83 -37.40
C ASN A 213 25.25 6.94 -37.82
N GLU A 214 26.56 6.77 -37.62
CA GLU A 214 27.60 7.69 -38.11
C GLU A 214 27.72 7.72 -39.65
N ILE A 215 27.43 6.59 -40.31
CA ILE A 215 27.51 6.49 -41.78
C ILE A 215 26.22 7.00 -42.46
N GLY A 216 25.08 6.99 -41.74
CA GLY A 216 23.77 7.41 -42.26
C GLY A 216 23.47 8.91 -42.16
N SER A 217 24.41 9.75 -41.69
CA SER A 217 24.21 11.21 -41.52
C SER A 217 24.89 12.07 -42.60
N TRP A 218 25.02 11.56 -43.83
CA TRP A 218 25.51 12.30 -45.01
C TRP A 218 24.39 12.55 -46.02
#